data_AF-A8X7X0-F1
#
_entry.id   AF-A8X7X0-F1
#
_cell.length_a   1.000
_cell.length_b   1.000
_cell.length_c   1.000
_cell.angle_alpha   90.00
_cell.angle_beta   90.00
_cell.angle_gamma   90.00
#
_symmetry.space_group_name_H-M   'P 1'
#
loop_
_entity.id
_entity.type
_entity.pdbx_description
1 polymer ?
#
loop_
_entity_poly.entity_id
_entity_poly.type
_entity_poly.pdbx_seq_one_letter_code
_entity_poly.pdbx_strand_id
1 'polypeptide(L)'
;MINRFPWSSSVYFCHLLIISIVIFHTSSDAKIAPKCRDTDMNCAVWVASNSSDCENVELVSSHCLRTCQSCGEPIDPKYDVKLLPPKLKSIAWMVGRWRSEFGGKAFFPTIPKFTYGEQVDITIADNAENAKTPLLNYTF
;
A
#
# COMPACT_ATOMS: atom_id res chain seq x y z
N MET A 1 2.77 -80.47 9.48
CA MET A 1 2.00 -79.55 8.62
C MET A 1 1.59 -78.34 9.45
N ILE A 2 1.63 -77.16 8.83
CA ILE A 2 1.25 -75.81 9.32
C ILE A 2 2.36 -75.06 10.08
N ASN A 3 3.22 -74.37 9.30
CA ASN A 3 3.89 -73.14 9.76
C ASN A 3 3.02 -71.95 9.32
N ARG A 4 2.50 -71.18 10.28
CA ARG A 4 1.86 -69.88 10.03
C ARG A 4 2.93 -68.79 10.01
N PHE A 5 3.12 -68.14 8.86
CA PHE A 5 3.92 -66.92 8.72
C PHE A 5 3.07 -65.69 9.06
N PRO A 6 3.51 -64.79 9.96
CA PRO A 6 2.86 -63.49 10.13
C PRO A 6 3.58 -62.46 9.25
N TRP A 7 3.17 -62.35 7.99
CA TRP A 7 3.57 -61.26 7.08
C TRP A 7 2.41 -60.28 6.95
N SER A 8 2.27 -59.34 7.88
CA SER A 8 1.24 -58.30 7.78
C SER A 8 1.62 -57.01 8.49
N SER A 9 2.36 -57.05 9.61
CA SER A 9 2.61 -55.87 10.44
C SER A 9 3.65 -54.88 9.88
N SER A 10 4.53 -55.31 8.96
CA SER A 10 5.65 -54.48 8.47
C SER A 10 5.25 -53.43 7.43
N VAL A 11 4.17 -53.68 6.67
CA VAL A 11 3.77 -52.80 5.56
C VAL A 11 3.03 -51.56 6.09
N TYR A 12 2.21 -51.73 7.13
CA TYR A 12 1.48 -50.63 7.77
C TYR A 12 2.39 -49.62 8.46
N PHE A 13 3.51 -50.07 9.04
CA PHE A 13 4.47 -49.20 9.72
C PHE A 13 5.21 -48.27 8.75
N CYS A 14 5.49 -48.77 7.54
CA CYS A 14 6.16 -48.00 6.50
C CYS A 14 5.24 -46.93 5.89
N HIS A 15 3.96 -47.25 5.66
CA HIS A 15 2.98 -46.27 5.17
C HIS A 15 2.68 -45.16 6.19
N LEU A 16 2.62 -45.49 7.49
CA LEU A 16 2.42 -44.47 8.53
C LEU A 16 3.60 -43.50 8.61
N LEU A 17 4.84 -43.98 8.48
CA LEU A 17 6.04 -43.15 8.42
C LEU A 17 6.07 -42.24 7.19
N ILE A 18 5.69 -42.75 6.02
CA ILE A 18 5.60 -41.95 4.78
C ILE A 18 4.53 -40.85 4.92
N ILE A 19 3.35 -41.17 5.47
CA ILE A 19 2.28 -40.18 5.70
C ILE A 19 2.76 -39.09 6.68
N SER A 20 3.54 -39.47 7.69
CA SER A 20 4.11 -38.52 8.66
C SER A 20 5.08 -37.54 7.99
N ILE A 21 5.97 -38.05 7.13
CA ILE A 21 6.96 -37.23 6.41
C ILE A 21 6.27 -36.27 5.43
N VAL A 22 5.19 -36.71 4.76
CA VAL A 22 4.43 -35.86 3.83
C VAL A 22 3.71 -34.73 4.55
N ILE A 23 3.15 -34.98 5.75
CA ILE A 23 2.46 -33.93 6.53
C ILE A 23 3.45 -32.90 7.09
N PHE A 24 4.69 -33.29 7.43
CA PHE A 24 5.71 -32.35 7.92
C PHE A 24 6.35 -31.47 6.82
N HIS A 25 6.18 -31.79 5.54
CA HIS A 25 6.77 -31.00 4.43
C HIS A 25 5.84 -29.93 3.83
N THR A 26 4.59 -29.82 4.28
CA THR A 26 3.62 -28.86 3.70
C THR A 26 3.29 -27.66 4.60
N SER A 27 4.08 -27.37 5.64
CA SER A 27 3.95 -26.11 6.38
C SER A 27 4.71 -24.98 5.67
N SER A 28 4.24 -24.61 4.48
CA SER A 28 4.67 -23.36 3.84
C SER A 28 4.00 -22.21 4.56
N ASP A 29 4.76 -21.52 5.42
CA ASP A 29 4.36 -20.29 6.08
C ASP A 29 4.07 -19.24 5.00
N ALA A 30 2.79 -18.95 4.76
CA ALA A 30 2.37 -17.99 3.74
C ALA A 30 2.77 -16.59 4.21
N LYS A 31 3.99 -16.15 3.87
CA LYS A 31 4.44 -14.78 4.10
C LYS A 31 3.58 -13.86 3.25
N ILE A 32 2.63 -13.17 3.89
CA ILE A 32 1.90 -12.05 3.29
C ILE A 32 2.95 -11.05 2.81
N ALA A 33 3.00 -10.82 1.50
CA ALA A 33 3.92 -9.83 0.94
C ALA A 33 3.70 -8.49 1.65
N PRO A 34 4.77 -7.79 2.07
CA PRO A 34 4.64 -6.52 2.75
C PRO A 34 3.84 -5.55 1.87
N LYS A 35 2.77 -4.97 2.43
CA LYS A 35 1.90 -4.06 1.70
C LYS A 35 2.71 -2.83 1.29
N CYS A 36 2.81 -2.57 -0.01
CA CYS A 36 3.49 -1.37 -0.51
C CYS A 36 2.78 -0.11 0.02
N ARG A 37 3.43 0.57 0.97
CA ARG A 37 2.89 1.74 1.65
C ARG A 37 4.03 2.54 2.24
N ASP A 38 3.88 3.85 2.24
CA ASP A 38 4.72 4.72 3.04
C ASP A 38 4.41 4.56 4.54
N THR A 39 5.46 4.57 5.34
CA THR A 39 5.38 4.40 6.79
C THR A 39 5.48 5.72 7.54
N ASP A 40 6.10 6.74 6.94
CA ASP A 40 6.15 8.09 7.47
C ASP A 40 5.09 9.00 6.80
N MET A 41 4.52 9.93 7.55
CA MET A 41 3.52 10.87 7.05
C MET A 41 4.10 11.98 6.16
N ASN A 42 5.40 12.25 6.28
CA ASN A 42 6.08 13.35 5.59
C ASN A 42 6.62 12.96 4.22
N CYS A 43 6.49 11.70 3.81
CA CYS A 43 7.04 11.19 2.55
C CYS A 43 6.67 12.05 1.33
N ALA A 44 5.42 12.48 1.23
CA ALA A 44 4.97 13.35 0.14
C ALA A 44 5.75 14.68 0.10
N VAL A 45 6.03 15.27 1.26
CA VAL A 45 6.74 16.56 1.36
C VAL A 45 8.24 16.38 1.11
N TRP A 46 8.87 15.34 1.67
CA TRP A 46 10.29 15.08 1.45
C TRP A 46 10.59 14.79 -0.02
N VAL A 47 9.83 13.88 -0.64
CA VAL A 47 10.03 13.51 -2.05
C VAL A 47 9.69 14.67 -2.99
N ALA A 48 8.66 15.47 -2.69
CA ALA A 48 8.39 16.69 -3.45
C ALA A 48 9.51 17.72 -3.30
N SER A 49 10.11 17.82 -2.11
CA SER A 49 11.22 18.75 -1.82
C SER A 49 12.45 18.40 -2.63
N ASN A 50 12.90 17.15 -2.53
CA ASN A 50 14.02 16.62 -3.27
C ASN A 50 13.81 15.14 -3.61
N SER A 51 13.53 14.84 -4.88
CA SER A 51 13.29 13.46 -5.32
C SER A 51 14.54 12.58 -5.24
N SER A 52 15.74 13.16 -5.28
CA SER A 52 16.99 12.41 -5.15
C SER A 52 17.21 11.80 -3.76
N ASP A 53 16.46 12.26 -2.75
CA ASP A 53 16.54 11.70 -1.40
C ASP A 53 16.06 10.24 -1.34
N CYS A 54 15.24 9.81 -2.32
CA CYS A 54 14.84 8.42 -2.47
C CYS A 54 16.01 7.44 -2.65
N GLU A 55 17.15 7.91 -3.14
CA GLU A 55 18.37 7.10 -3.33
C GLU A 55 19.47 7.47 -2.34
N ASN A 56 19.54 8.74 -1.94
CA ASN A 56 20.67 9.29 -1.18
C ASN A 56 20.43 9.35 0.33
N VAL A 57 19.18 9.28 0.79
CA VAL A 57 18.82 9.46 2.21
C VAL A 57 18.10 8.22 2.73
N GLU A 58 18.75 7.50 3.65
CA GLU A 58 18.23 6.25 4.24
C GLU A 58 16.84 6.44 4.87
N LEU A 59 16.61 7.58 5.54
CA LEU A 59 15.31 7.91 6.14
C LEU A 59 14.19 7.93 5.09
N VAL A 60 14.45 8.48 3.90
CA VAL A 60 13.45 8.57 2.84
C VAL A 60 13.32 7.24 2.11
N SER A 61 14.45 6.60 1.75
CA SER A 61 14.44 5.34 0.99
C SER A 61 13.82 4.17 1.76
N SER A 62 13.97 4.12 3.08
CA SER A 62 13.40 3.06 3.92
C SER A 62 11.92 3.28 4.27
N HIS A 63 11.49 4.54 4.44
CA HIS A 63 10.13 4.85 4.90
C HIS A 63 9.14 5.22 3.79
N CYS A 64 9.61 5.69 2.63
CA CYS A 64 8.79 6.26 1.56
C CYS A 64 8.73 5.39 0.31
N LEU A 65 8.72 4.06 0.49
CA LEU A 65 8.78 3.07 -0.58
C LEU A 65 7.75 3.28 -1.70
N ARG A 66 6.53 3.72 -1.35
CA ARG A 66 5.45 3.94 -2.34
C ARG A 66 5.63 5.29 -3.03
N THR A 67 5.86 6.36 -2.27
CA THR A 67 6.04 7.71 -2.84
C THR A 67 7.29 7.78 -3.73
N CYS A 68 8.37 7.07 -3.35
CA CYS A 68 9.58 6.92 -4.16
C CYS A 68 9.41 5.97 -5.36
N GLN A 69 8.26 5.29 -5.50
CA GLN A 69 8.00 4.26 -6.52
C GLN A 69 9.00 3.09 -6.49
N SER A 70 9.51 2.73 -5.32
CA SER A 70 10.33 1.53 -5.11
C SER A 70 9.47 0.26 -5.05
N CYS A 71 8.16 0.41 -4.87
CA CYS A 71 7.17 -0.66 -4.93
C CYS A 71 5.82 -0.17 -5.44
N GLY A 72 4.91 -1.11 -5.70
CA GLY A 72 3.50 -0.82 -6.01
C GLY A 72 3.27 -0.48 -7.48
N GLU A 73 2.04 -0.08 -7.77
CA GLU A 73 1.64 0.31 -9.12
C GLU A 73 2.20 1.70 -9.49
N PRO A 74 2.50 1.94 -10.78
CA PRO A 74 2.89 3.26 -11.26
C PRO A 74 1.90 4.34 -10.84
N ILE A 75 2.44 5.46 -10.34
CA ILE A 75 1.64 6.62 -9.95
C ILE A 75 1.27 7.40 -11.23
N ASP A 76 -0.02 7.67 -11.43
CA ASP A 76 -0.48 8.55 -12.49
C ASP A 76 0.17 9.94 -12.31
N PRO A 77 0.78 10.54 -13.36
CA PRO A 77 1.50 11.81 -13.28
C PRO A 77 0.74 12.93 -12.57
N LYS A 78 -0.59 12.98 -12.67
CA LYS A 78 -1.39 14.01 -11.99
C LYS A 78 -1.37 13.93 -10.46
N TYR A 79 -0.90 12.80 -9.91
CA TYR A 79 -0.67 12.62 -8.47
C TYR A 79 0.82 12.49 -8.12
N ASP A 80 1.73 12.56 -9.09
CA ASP A 80 3.16 12.40 -8.81
C ASP A 80 3.72 13.68 -8.18
N VAL A 81 3.93 13.64 -6.87
CA VAL A 81 4.45 14.75 -6.08
C VAL A 81 5.85 15.21 -6.52
N LYS A 82 6.60 14.40 -7.28
CA LYS A 82 7.88 14.79 -7.89
C LYS A 82 7.69 15.88 -8.95
N LEU A 83 6.50 15.97 -9.55
CA LEU A 83 6.14 16.95 -10.59
C LEU A 83 5.52 18.23 -9.99
N LEU A 84 5.45 18.36 -8.66
CA LEU A 84 4.89 19.55 -8.02
C LEU A 84 5.78 20.78 -8.23
N PRO A 85 5.21 21.93 -8.63
CA PRO A 85 5.94 23.19 -8.68
C PRO A 85 6.51 23.57 -7.31
N PRO A 86 7.67 24.26 -7.25
CA PRO A 86 8.34 24.59 -5.99
C PRO A 86 7.46 25.28 -4.93
N LYS A 87 6.53 26.16 -5.36
CA LYS A 87 5.63 26.89 -4.45
C LYS A 87 4.58 26.00 -3.78
N LEU A 88 4.30 24.81 -4.32
CA LEU A 88 3.28 23.88 -3.81
C LEU A 88 3.87 22.73 -2.99
N LYS A 89 5.22 22.62 -2.89
CA LYS A 89 5.88 21.52 -2.18
C LYS A 89 5.50 21.41 -0.70
N SER A 90 5.23 22.53 -0.03
CA SER A 90 4.79 22.54 1.38
C SER A 90 3.41 21.91 1.60
N ILE A 91 2.60 21.82 0.56
CA ILE A 91 1.27 21.19 0.59
C ILE A 91 1.22 19.91 -0.26
N ALA A 92 2.37 19.33 -0.59
CA ALA A 92 2.46 18.10 -1.39
C ALA A 92 1.66 16.93 -0.79
N TRP A 93 1.56 16.89 0.54
CA TRP A 93 0.78 15.90 1.26
C TRP A 93 -0.70 15.89 0.88
N MET A 94 -1.25 16.97 0.32
CA MET A 94 -2.64 17.04 -0.13
C MET A 94 -2.90 16.27 -1.43
N VAL A 95 -1.88 16.13 -2.29
CA VAL A 95 -2.03 15.50 -3.61
C VAL A 95 -2.31 14.01 -3.44
N GLY A 96 -3.41 13.55 -4.01
CA GLY A 96 -3.85 12.17 -3.88
C GLY A 96 -5.35 12.00 -3.91
N ARG A 97 -5.78 10.76 -3.72
CA ARG A 97 -7.18 10.37 -3.56
C ARG A 97 -7.48 10.11 -2.09
N TRP A 98 -8.37 10.91 -1.53
CA TRP A 98 -8.87 10.81 -0.17
C TRP A 98 -10.23 10.13 -0.23
N ARG A 99 -10.45 9.09 0.57
CA ARG A 99 -11.73 8.38 0.60
C ARG A 99 -12.16 8.14 2.04
N SER A 100 -13.42 8.46 2.29
CA SER A 100 -14.09 8.27 3.57
C SER A 100 -15.45 7.63 3.27
N GLU A 101 -15.70 6.40 3.72
CA GLU A 101 -16.96 5.71 3.38
C GLU A 101 -18.13 6.15 4.27
N PHE A 102 -17.84 6.48 5.54
CA PHE A 102 -18.84 6.90 6.54
C PHE A 102 -18.34 8.00 7.49
N GLY A 103 -17.23 8.68 7.14
CA GLY A 103 -16.63 9.68 8.03
C GLY A 103 -17.28 11.07 7.94
N GLY A 104 -17.98 11.38 6.85
CA GLY A 104 -18.71 12.64 6.69
C GLY A 104 -19.93 12.69 7.60
N LYS A 105 -20.10 13.78 8.34
CA LYS A 105 -21.27 14.02 9.20
C LYS A 105 -21.86 15.39 8.89
N ALA A 106 -23.11 15.43 8.49
CA ALA A 106 -23.82 16.67 8.25
C ALA A 106 -24.69 17.03 9.46
N PHE A 107 -24.50 18.25 9.98
CA PHE A 107 -25.37 18.83 11.01
C PHE A 107 -25.78 20.22 10.59
N PHE A 108 -27.09 20.42 10.42
CA PHE A 108 -27.66 21.72 10.09
C PHE A 108 -29.00 21.87 10.83
N PRO A 109 -29.39 23.06 11.32
CA PRO A 109 -30.58 23.23 12.15
C PRO A 109 -31.90 22.72 11.54
N THR A 110 -32.04 22.79 10.22
CA THR A 110 -33.27 22.40 9.50
C THR A 110 -33.16 21.09 8.71
N ILE A 111 -31.99 20.45 8.69
CA ILE A 111 -31.75 19.21 7.95
C ILE A 111 -31.44 18.10 8.98
N PRO A 112 -32.11 16.93 8.92
CA PRO A 112 -31.81 15.82 9.80
C PRO A 112 -30.32 15.44 9.76
N LYS A 113 -29.79 14.99 10.89
CA LYS A 113 -28.41 14.49 10.97
C LYS A 113 -28.27 13.25 10.09
N PHE A 114 -27.28 13.25 9.21
CA PHE A 114 -26.93 12.07 8.42
C PHE A 114 -25.42 11.95 8.23
N THR A 115 -24.98 10.76 7.86
CA THR A 115 -23.60 10.47 7.48
C THR A 115 -23.50 10.26 5.98
N TYR A 116 -22.39 10.66 5.37
CA TYR A 116 -22.14 10.44 3.97
C TYR A 116 -20.71 9.95 3.73
N GLY A 117 -20.55 9.18 2.66
CA GLY A 117 -19.25 8.85 2.11
C GLY A 117 -18.80 9.95 1.15
N GLU A 118 -17.51 10.25 1.14
CA GLU A 118 -16.90 11.25 0.29
C GLU A 118 -15.59 10.69 -0.28
N GLN A 119 -15.34 11.00 -1.55
CA GLN A 119 -14.03 10.85 -2.15
C GLN A 119 -13.60 12.23 -2.64
N VAL A 120 -12.36 12.62 -2.36
CA VAL A 120 -11.79 13.86 -2.89
C VAL A 120 -10.51 13.50 -3.63
N ASP A 121 -10.45 13.86 -4.90
CA ASP A 121 -9.26 13.73 -5.73
C ASP A 121 -8.62 15.12 -5.84
N ILE A 122 -7.41 15.26 -5.30
CA ILE A 122 -6.60 16.49 -5.41
C ILE A 122 -5.43 16.18 -6.34
N THR A 123 -5.36 16.88 -7.47
CA THR A 123 -4.37 16.62 -8.53
C THR A 123 -3.55 17.85 -8.86
N ILE A 124 -2.37 17.64 -9.44
CA ILE A 124 -1.56 18.68 -10.06
C ILE A 124 -2.32 19.21 -11.29
N ALA A 125 -2.37 20.53 -11.45
CA ALA A 125 -3.01 21.15 -12.61
C ALA A 125 -2.10 21.07 -13.85
N ASP A 126 -2.68 20.87 -15.03
CA ASP A 126 -1.93 20.74 -16.30
C ASP A 126 -1.02 21.96 -16.60
N ASN A 127 -1.40 23.13 -16.09
CA ASN A 127 -0.66 24.39 -16.27
C ASN A 127 0.16 24.80 -15.03
N ALA A 128 0.41 23.89 -14.09
CA ALA A 128 0.99 24.25 -12.79
C ALA A 128 2.41 24.87 -12.90
N GLU A 129 3.20 24.52 -13.92
CA GLU A 129 4.53 25.11 -14.14
C GLU A 129 4.50 26.45 -14.91
N ASN A 130 3.55 26.59 -15.85
CA ASN A 130 3.47 27.74 -16.76
C ASN A 130 2.54 28.86 -16.24
N ALA A 131 1.72 28.56 -15.24
CA ALA A 131 0.85 29.54 -14.62
C ALA A 131 1.64 30.50 -13.73
N LYS A 132 1.34 31.80 -13.84
CA LYS A 132 1.84 32.84 -12.92
C LYS A 132 1.62 32.47 -11.45
N THR A 133 0.56 31.71 -11.19
CA THR A 133 0.21 31.13 -9.89
C THR A 133 0.01 29.61 -10.09
N PRO A 134 0.87 28.75 -9.54
CA PRO A 134 0.66 27.30 -9.57
C PRO A 134 -0.56 26.93 -8.72
N LEU A 135 -1.34 25.95 -9.17
CA LEU A 135 -2.63 25.56 -8.58
C LEU A 135 -2.75 24.03 -8.52
N LEU A 136 -3.62 23.55 -7.63
CA LEU A 136 -4.09 22.17 -7.57
C LEU A 136 -5.54 22.13 -8.05
N ASN A 137 -5.91 21.08 -8.78
CA ASN A 137 -7.30 20.76 -9.09
C ASN A 137 -7.89 19.91 -7.98
N TYR A 138 -9.19 20.05 -7.72
CA TYR A 138 -9.92 19.20 -6.78
C TYR A 138 -11.26 18.76 -7.38
N THR A 139 -11.63 17.50 -7.16
CA THR A 139 -12.92 16.93 -7.58
C THR A 139 -13.47 16.01 -6.49
N PHE A 140 -14.80 15.92 -6.37
CA PHE A 140 -15.54 15.08 -5.43
C PHE A 140 -16.35 14.00 -6.14
#